data_AF-A0A5F1FFY6-F1
#
_entry.id   AF-A0A5F1FFY6-F1
#
_cell.length_a   1.000
_cell.length_b   1.000
_cell.length_c   1.000
_cell.angle_alpha   90.00
_cell.angle_beta   90.00
_cell.angle_gamma   90.00
#
_symmetry.space_group_name_H-M   'P 1'
#
loop_
_entity.id
_entity.type
_entity.pdbx_description
1 polymer ?
#
loop_
_entity_poly.entity_id
_entity_poly.type
_entity_poly.pdbx_seq_one_letter_code
_entity_poly.pdbx_strand_id
1 'polypeptide(L)'
;MAVREHERSSARQRRLARNLVVDIDEDEVLKIIAKLGGSKSQIRKAWGVALKRASSALRMKAMAEFKKQVAPRSQKMIKKRVLHNFVIRRNGDEFDEAKVWFGLNAIKVRDLRGRISGGRRGERHQLRDERGRFAPASHRRKAREIRFKPSGESLPVTTWSTDDAFINQFETENRNGRISKRKTILVRQASGRRRVREAEIDIYEAMLNRIEDFVFPDAEALILKNFEHELKFRVFKGLE
;
A
#
# COMPACT_ATOMS: atom_id res chain seq x y z
N MET A 1 17.27 -40.85 2.41
CA MET A 1 15.90 -40.31 2.60
C MET A 1 15.84 -39.64 3.96
N ALA A 2 15.79 -38.32 4.01
CA ALA A 2 15.53 -37.58 5.24
C ALA A 2 14.18 -36.86 5.06
N VAL A 3 13.13 -37.43 5.65
CA VAL A 3 11.84 -36.77 5.80
C VAL A 3 12.08 -35.64 6.79
N ARG A 4 12.30 -34.41 6.29
CA ARG A 4 12.31 -33.23 7.14
C ARG A 4 10.87 -33.02 7.60
N GLU A 5 10.63 -33.17 8.89
CA GLU A 5 9.40 -32.71 9.54
C GLU A 5 9.21 -31.23 9.19
N HIS A 6 8.25 -30.96 8.31
CA HIS A 6 7.71 -29.63 8.15
C HIS A 6 6.99 -29.28 9.45
N GLU A 7 7.67 -28.57 10.36
CA GLU A 7 7.02 -27.84 11.44
C GLU A 7 5.88 -27.02 10.81
N ARG A 8 4.63 -27.45 11.07
CA ARG A 8 3.42 -26.77 10.60
C ARG A 8 3.26 -25.46 11.36
N SER A 9 4.10 -24.48 11.05
CA SER A 9 3.85 -23.10 11.41
C SER A 9 2.50 -22.68 10.83
N SER A 10 1.67 -22.09 11.68
CA SER A 10 0.35 -21.60 11.31
C SER A 10 0.46 -20.72 10.07
N ALA A 11 -0.48 -20.85 9.13
CA ALA A 11 -0.48 -20.05 7.90
C ALA A 11 -0.45 -18.54 8.21
N ARG A 12 -0.95 -18.11 9.38
CA ARG A 12 -0.82 -16.74 9.91
C ARG A 12 0.62 -16.37 10.30
N GLN A 13 1.38 -17.28 10.92
CA GLN A 13 2.78 -17.07 11.29
C GLN A 13 3.70 -17.00 10.06
N ARG A 14 3.45 -17.80 9.03
CA ARG A 14 4.16 -17.69 7.74
C ARG A 14 3.85 -16.38 7.00
N ARG A 15 2.61 -15.89 7.09
CA ARG A 15 2.14 -14.63 6.47
C ARG A 15 2.71 -13.37 7.15
N LEU A 16 2.92 -13.40 8.47
CA LEU A 16 3.58 -12.32 9.23
C LEU A 16 5.05 -12.11 8.85
N ALA A 17 5.71 -13.12 8.30
CA ALA A 17 7.12 -13.08 7.90
C ALA A 17 7.34 -12.36 6.55
N ARG A 18 6.80 -11.15 6.36
CA ARG A 18 7.05 -10.21 5.21
C ARG A 18 6.93 -10.79 3.78
N ASN A 19 6.55 -12.04 3.63
CA ASN A 19 6.45 -12.81 2.41
C ASN A 19 5.01 -13.29 2.30
N LEU A 20 4.13 -12.46 1.75
CA LEU A 20 2.79 -12.88 1.36
C LEU A 20 2.93 -13.78 0.13
N VAL A 21 3.16 -15.07 0.41
CA VAL A 21 3.14 -16.14 -0.59
C VAL A 21 1.68 -16.55 -0.76
N VAL A 22 1.22 -16.63 -2.01
CA VAL A 22 -0.08 -17.23 -2.30
C VAL A 22 0.05 -18.71 -2.00
N ASP A 23 -0.73 -19.19 -1.04
CA ASP A 23 -0.84 -20.62 -0.74
C ASP A 23 -1.63 -21.26 -1.89
N ILE A 24 -1.11 -22.33 -2.48
CA ILE A 24 -1.71 -23.01 -3.62
C ILE A 24 -1.78 -24.48 -3.27
N ASP A 25 -2.95 -25.08 -3.41
CA ASP A 25 -3.13 -26.52 -3.28
C ASP A 25 -2.47 -27.27 -4.46
N GLU A 26 -1.38 -27.99 -4.16
CA GLU A 26 -0.65 -28.80 -5.13
C GLU A 26 -1.52 -29.92 -5.72
N ASP A 27 -2.48 -30.45 -4.95
CA ASP A 27 -3.38 -31.52 -5.41
C ASP A 27 -4.30 -31.02 -6.52
N GLU A 28 -4.75 -29.77 -6.47
CA GLU A 28 -5.56 -29.17 -7.53
C GLU A 28 -4.75 -28.97 -8.82
N VAL A 29 -3.49 -28.55 -8.69
CA VAL A 29 -2.58 -28.43 -9.85
C VAL A 29 -2.38 -29.79 -10.51
N LEU A 30 -2.13 -30.84 -9.72
CA LEU A 30 -1.94 -32.20 -10.22
C LEU A 30 -3.20 -32.76 -10.89
N LYS A 31 -4.39 -32.47 -10.37
CA LYS A 31 -5.67 -32.84 -11.02
C LYS A 31 -5.81 -32.19 -12.41
N ILE A 32 -5.44 -30.92 -12.55
CA ILE A 32 -5.48 -30.22 -13.86
C ILE A 32 -4.49 -30.87 -14.84
N ILE A 33 -3.29 -31.19 -14.38
CA ILE A 33 -2.27 -31.86 -15.20
C ILE A 33 -2.73 -33.26 -15.62
N ALA A 34 -3.28 -34.05 -14.69
CA ALA A 34 -3.80 -35.38 -14.99
C ALA A 34 -4.94 -35.35 -16.00
N LYS A 35 -5.80 -34.32 -15.93
CA LYS A 35 -6.95 -34.13 -16.84
C LYS A 35 -6.54 -33.72 -18.25
N LEU A 36 -5.58 -32.80 -18.39
CA LEU A 36 -5.20 -32.21 -19.68
C LEU A 36 -3.98 -32.88 -20.32
N GLY A 37 -3.15 -33.54 -19.53
CA GLY A 37 -1.84 -34.03 -19.93
C GLY A 37 -0.88 -32.91 -20.32
N GLY A 38 0.13 -33.26 -21.12
CA GLY A 38 1.12 -32.34 -21.64
C GLY A 38 2.54 -32.68 -21.21
N SER A 39 3.52 -32.19 -21.98
CA SER A 39 4.92 -32.37 -21.65
C SER A 39 5.32 -31.54 -20.42
N LYS A 40 6.41 -31.95 -19.76
CA LYS A 40 6.98 -31.21 -18.63
C LYS A 40 7.32 -29.75 -18.98
N SER A 41 7.74 -29.49 -20.23
CA SER A 41 7.98 -28.12 -20.72
C SER A 41 6.69 -27.31 -20.78
N GLN A 42 5.63 -27.90 -21.32
CA GLN A 42 4.32 -27.27 -21.45
C GLN A 42 3.75 -26.86 -20.09
N ILE A 43 3.82 -27.77 -19.12
CA ILE A 43 3.36 -27.55 -17.75
C ILE A 43 4.11 -26.38 -17.12
N ARG A 44 5.45 -26.39 -17.15
CA ARG A 44 6.28 -25.32 -16.58
C ARG A 44 6.01 -23.96 -17.23
N LYS A 45 5.93 -23.90 -18.56
CA LYS A 45 5.66 -22.64 -19.25
C LYS A 45 4.23 -22.14 -18.99
N ALA A 46 3.25 -23.04 -18.98
CA ALA A 46 1.87 -22.69 -18.65
C ALA A 46 1.78 -22.11 -17.23
N TRP A 47 2.47 -22.75 -16.28
CA TRP A 47 2.54 -22.32 -14.88
C TRP A 47 3.15 -20.92 -14.75
N GLY A 48 4.32 -20.68 -15.35
CA GLY A 48 4.98 -19.37 -15.31
C GLY A 48 4.13 -18.25 -15.92
N VAL A 49 3.42 -18.52 -17.01
CA VAL A 49 2.48 -17.56 -17.63
C VAL A 49 1.26 -17.32 -16.73
N ALA A 50 0.69 -18.37 -16.14
CA ALA A 50 -0.45 -18.28 -15.24
C ALA A 50 -0.13 -17.42 -14.01
N LEU A 51 1.01 -17.67 -13.36
CA LEU A 51 1.50 -16.86 -12.26
C LEU A 51 1.72 -15.40 -12.66
N LYS A 52 2.31 -15.15 -13.83
CA LYS A 52 2.54 -13.79 -14.32
C LYS A 52 1.22 -13.04 -14.56
N ARG A 53 0.21 -13.70 -15.15
CA ARG A 53 -1.12 -13.11 -15.39
C ARG A 53 -1.85 -12.85 -14.08
N ALA A 54 -1.90 -13.84 -13.19
CA ALA A 54 -2.56 -13.72 -11.89
C ALA A 54 -1.92 -12.62 -11.04
N SER A 55 -0.60 -12.64 -10.91
CA SER A 55 0.11 -11.61 -10.15
C SER A 55 -0.08 -10.20 -10.73
N SER A 56 -0.19 -10.05 -12.06
CA SER A 56 -0.52 -8.75 -12.68
C SER A 56 -1.91 -8.25 -12.28
N ALA A 57 -2.90 -9.15 -12.27
CA ALA A 57 -4.26 -8.82 -11.85
C ALA A 57 -4.34 -8.50 -10.34
N LEU A 58 -3.67 -9.30 -9.50
CA LEU A 58 -3.57 -9.05 -8.05
C LEU A 58 -2.92 -7.70 -7.76
N ARG A 59 -1.86 -7.35 -8.52
CA ARG A 59 -1.25 -6.03 -8.44
C ARG A 59 -2.24 -4.92 -8.77
N MET A 60 -3.04 -5.07 -9.83
CA MET A 60 -4.04 -4.07 -10.19
C MET A 60 -5.10 -3.90 -9.08
N LYS A 61 -5.59 -5.01 -8.51
CA LYS A 61 -6.51 -5.00 -7.35
C LYS A 61 -5.87 -4.29 -6.16
N ALA A 62 -4.64 -4.64 -5.80
CA ALA A 62 -3.91 -4.00 -4.70
C ALA A 62 -3.69 -2.50 -4.93
N MET A 63 -3.34 -2.08 -6.15
CA MET A 63 -3.20 -0.66 -6.49
C MET A 63 -4.53 0.10 -6.36
N ALA A 64 -5.65 -0.53 -6.71
CA ALA A 64 -6.98 0.05 -6.52
C ALA A 64 -7.31 0.20 -5.04
N GLU A 65 -7.03 -0.82 -4.22
CA GLU A 65 -7.21 -0.78 -2.78
C GLU A 65 -6.33 0.29 -2.11
N PHE A 66 -5.05 0.37 -2.46
CA PHE A 66 -4.17 1.45 -1.99
C PHE A 66 -4.70 2.84 -2.35
N LYS A 67 -5.25 3.01 -3.57
CA LYS A 67 -5.82 4.28 -4.00
C LYS A 67 -7.04 4.66 -3.16
N LYS A 68 -7.89 3.69 -2.84
CA LYS A 68 -9.13 3.89 -2.07
C LYS A 68 -8.84 4.13 -0.58
N GLN A 69 -8.03 3.26 0.01
CA GLN A 69 -7.82 3.20 1.46
C GLN A 69 -6.86 4.26 1.99
N VAL A 70 -5.78 4.55 1.25
CA VAL A 70 -4.73 5.50 1.68
C VAL A 70 -4.88 6.87 1.01
N ALA A 71 -5.54 6.92 -0.16
CA ALA A 71 -5.74 8.13 -0.95
C ALA A 71 -4.44 8.95 -1.19
N PRO A 72 -3.38 8.37 -1.78
CA PRO A 72 -2.17 9.12 -2.09
C PRO A 72 -2.41 10.17 -3.17
N ARG A 73 -1.61 11.24 -3.15
CA ARG A 73 -1.71 12.34 -4.14
C ARG A 73 -1.21 11.94 -5.52
N SER A 74 -0.23 11.05 -5.60
CA SER A 74 0.46 10.68 -6.84
C SER A 74 0.34 9.19 -7.14
N GLN A 75 0.00 8.86 -8.39
CA GLN A 75 0.04 7.49 -8.89
C GLN A 75 1.45 6.87 -8.85
N LYS A 76 2.49 7.70 -9.01
CA LYS A 76 3.89 7.23 -8.91
C LYS A 76 4.20 6.69 -7.51
N MET A 77 3.57 7.23 -6.47
CA MET A 77 3.74 6.74 -5.11
C MET A 77 3.17 5.33 -4.94
N ILE A 78 1.96 5.09 -5.46
CA ILE A 78 1.34 3.75 -5.43
C ILE A 78 2.25 2.75 -6.15
N LYS A 79 2.73 3.10 -7.35
CA LYS A 79 3.60 2.22 -8.15
C LYS A 79 4.93 1.86 -7.47
N LYS A 80 5.48 2.77 -6.65
CA LYS A 80 6.70 2.50 -5.85
C LYS A 80 6.43 1.60 -4.66
N ARG A 81 5.19 1.55 -4.16
CA ARG A 81 4.79 0.78 -2.99
C ARG A 81 4.28 -0.60 -3.37
N VAL A 82 3.45 -0.70 -4.41
CA VAL A 82 3.05 -1.99 -4.97
C VAL A 82 4.06 -2.34 -6.07
N LEU A 83 5.15 -3.01 -5.69
CA LEU A 83 6.21 -3.35 -6.64
C LEU A 83 5.74 -4.38 -7.66
N HIS A 84 6.52 -4.50 -8.73
CA HIS A 84 6.27 -5.51 -9.73
C HIS A 84 6.46 -6.91 -9.15
N ASN A 85 5.72 -7.87 -9.69
CA ASN A 85 5.74 -9.26 -9.26
C ASN A 85 7.14 -9.83 -9.47
N PHE A 86 7.68 -10.48 -8.45
CA PHE A 86 8.87 -11.31 -8.57
C PHE A 86 8.39 -12.76 -8.63
N VAL A 87 8.46 -13.35 -9.82
CA VAL A 87 8.31 -14.81 -9.94
C VAL A 87 9.64 -15.39 -9.47
N ILE A 88 9.61 -16.09 -8.35
CA ILE A 88 10.77 -16.85 -7.88
C ILE A 88 10.71 -18.18 -8.60
N ARG A 89 11.70 -18.39 -9.47
CA ARG A 89 11.90 -19.69 -10.08
C ARG A 89 12.52 -20.61 -9.05
N ARG A 90 11.87 -21.72 -8.72
CA ARG A 90 12.50 -22.77 -7.91
C ARG A 90 13.34 -23.64 -8.86
N ASN A 91 14.52 -24.06 -8.40
CA ASN A 91 15.36 -24.96 -9.18
C ASN A 91 14.82 -26.39 -9.03
N GLY A 92 14.65 -27.12 -10.14
CA GLY A 92 14.23 -28.53 -10.13
C GLY A 92 12.79 -28.77 -10.58
N ASP A 93 12.14 -29.77 -9.99
CA ASP A 93 10.80 -30.26 -10.36
C ASP A 93 9.64 -29.58 -9.62
N GLU A 94 9.95 -28.63 -8.74
CA GLU A 94 8.95 -27.86 -8.02
C GLU A 94 8.32 -26.77 -8.90
N PHE A 95 7.11 -26.37 -8.54
CA PHE A 95 6.41 -25.26 -9.17
C PHE A 95 7.04 -23.91 -8.76
N ASP A 96 7.09 -22.98 -9.72
CA ASP A 96 7.49 -21.60 -9.45
C ASP A 96 6.52 -20.95 -8.44
N GLU A 97 7.01 -19.98 -7.67
CA GLU A 97 6.18 -19.20 -6.75
C GLU A 97 6.10 -17.74 -7.18
N ALA A 98 4.92 -17.12 -7.02
CA ALA A 98 4.77 -15.68 -7.17
C ALA A 98 4.83 -14.99 -5.80
N LYS A 99 5.79 -14.07 -5.62
CA LYS A 99 5.82 -13.17 -4.47
C LYS A 99 5.43 -11.75 -4.90
N VAL A 100 4.54 -11.13 -4.12
CA VAL A 100 4.15 -9.73 -4.30
C VAL A 100 4.68 -8.92 -3.14
N TRP A 101 5.52 -7.92 -3.43
CA TRP A 101 6.07 -7.03 -2.41
C TRP A 101 5.20 -5.78 -2.25
N PHE A 102 4.89 -5.44 -0.99
CA PHE A 102 4.16 -4.24 -0.62
C PHE A 102 5.01 -3.34 0.29
N GLY A 103 5.20 -2.09 -0.14
CA GLY A 103 5.85 -1.03 0.62
C GLY A 103 4.88 -0.41 1.61
N LEU A 104 4.65 -1.12 2.71
CA LEU A 104 3.71 -0.78 3.79
C LEU A 104 4.30 0.17 4.86
N ASN A 105 5.46 0.76 4.60
CA ASN A 105 6.06 1.75 5.49
C ASN A 105 5.18 3.00 5.61
N ALA A 106 5.31 3.72 6.72
CA ALA A 106 4.61 4.98 6.96
C ALA A 106 4.73 5.98 5.78
N ILE A 107 3.71 6.84 5.63
CA ILE A 107 3.63 7.83 4.55
C ILE A 107 3.60 9.23 5.14
N LYS A 108 4.39 10.14 4.56
CA LYS A 108 4.37 11.56 4.89
C LYS A 108 3.00 12.17 4.63
N VAL A 109 2.50 12.97 5.57
CA VAL A 109 1.21 13.70 5.46
C VAL A 109 1.12 14.49 4.15
N ARG A 110 2.24 15.06 3.72
CA ARG A 110 2.40 15.83 2.49
C ARG A 110 1.93 15.09 1.23
N ASP A 111 2.15 13.78 1.21
CA ASP A 111 1.92 12.94 0.04
C ASP A 111 0.54 12.29 0.03
N LEU A 112 -0.20 12.44 1.13
CA LEU A 112 -1.57 11.95 1.29
C LEU A 112 -2.58 13.04 0.93
N ARG A 113 -3.74 12.63 0.41
CA ARG A 113 -4.90 13.51 0.25
C ARG A 113 -5.61 13.63 1.59
N GLY A 114 -6.06 14.83 1.91
CA GLY A 114 -6.73 15.11 3.17
C GLY A 114 -6.71 16.59 3.52
N ARG A 115 -7.28 16.92 4.67
CA ARG A 115 -7.39 18.28 5.19
C ARG A 115 -6.54 18.43 6.45
N ILE A 116 -5.62 19.39 6.43
CA ILE A 116 -4.87 19.84 7.61
C ILE A 116 -5.62 21.03 8.23
N SER A 117 -5.88 20.97 9.53
CA SER A 117 -6.58 22.01 10.29
C SER A 117 -5.92 22.26 11.65
N GLY A 118 -6.29 23.35 12.32
CA GLY A 118 -5.74 23.72 13.63
C GLY A 118 -4.44 24.54 13.55
N GLY A 119 -3.60 24.41 14.57
CA GLY A 119 -2.37 25.17 14.72
C GLY A 119 -2.59 26.59 15.27
N ARG A 120 -1.49 27.35 15.38
CA ARG A 120 -1.46 28.71 15.94
C ARG A 120 -1.97 29.80 14.99
N ARG A 121 -2.55 29.44 13.84
CA ARG A 121 -3.05 30.42 12.86
C ARG A 121 -4.39 30.96 13.35
N GLY A 122 -4.35 31.91 14.28
CA GLY A 122 -5.46 32.81 14.51
C GLY A 122 -5.60 33.67 13.27
N GLU A 123 -6.72 33.55 12.54
CA GLU A 123 -7.21 34.67 11.74
C GLU A 123 -7.18 35.91 12.64
N ARG A 124 -6.67 37.04 12.12
CA ARG A 124 -6.89 38.33 12.78
C ARG A 124 -8.39 38.43 13.02
N HIS A 125 -8.79 38.59 14.28
CA HIS A 125 -10.21 38.72 14.58
C HIS A 125 -10.71 39.98 13.88
N GLN A 126 -11.91 39.91 13.32
CA GLN A 126 -12.53 41.05 12.64
C GLN A 126 -13.41 41.87 13.58
N LEU A 127 -13.49 41.48 14.87
CA LEU A 127 -14.29 42.18 15.85
C LEU A 127 -13.76 43.60 16.01
N ARG A 128 -14.64 44.58 15.80
CA ARG A 128 -14.34 46.00 15.98
C ARG A 128 -15.08 46.51 17.20
N ASP A 129 -14.45 47.43 17.93
CA ASP A 129 -15.09 48.23 18.96
C ASP A 129 -16.08 49.21 18.32
N GLU A 130 -16.91 49.86 19.13
CA GLU A 130 -17.87 50.91 18.71
C GLU A 130 -17.22 52.05 17.91
N ARG A 131 -15.91 52.28 18.08
CA ARG A 131 -15.12 53.28 17.34
C ARG A 131 -14.45 52.72 16.06
N GLY A 132 -14.81 51.51 15.63
CA GLY A 132 -14.28 50.87 14.42
C GLY A 132 -12.85 50.32 14.53
N ARG A 133 -12.21 50.39 15.70
CA ARG A 133 -10.86 49.81 15.94
C ARG A 133 -10.94 48.32 16.21
N PHE A 134 -9.89 47.56 15.93
CA PHE A 134 -9.86 46.14 16.32
C PHE A 134 -9.89 46.03 17.84
N ALA A 135 -10.90 45.32 18.36
CA ALA A 135 -11.02 45.07 19.79
C ALA A 135 -9.77 44.34 20.32
N PRO A 136 -9.20 44.65 21.49
CA PRO A 136 -8.14 43.82 22.05
C PRO A 136 -8.66 42.40 22.27
N ALA A 137 -7.86 41.39 21.90
CA ALA A 137 -8.24 40.00 22.12
C ALA A 137 -8.37 39.73 23.63
N SER A 138 -9.61 39.63 24.14
CA SER A 138 -9.92 39.49 25.57
C SER A 138 -9.33 38.22 26.19
N HIS A 139 -9.08 37.19 25.39
CA HIS A 139 -8.36 35.99 25.79
C HIS A 139 -7.33 35.59 24.74
N ARG A 140 -6.16 35.12 25.22
CA ARG A 140 -5.18 34.42 24.37
C ARG A 140 -5.90 33.18 23.81
N ARG A 141 -6.23 33.18 22.52
CA ARG A 141 -6.85 32.02 21.86
C ARG A 141 -5.96 30.80 22.10
N LYS A 142 -6.44 29.81 22.87
CA LYS A 142 -5.72 28.54 23.05
C LYS A 142 -5.43 27.95 21.68
N ALA A 143 -4.18 27.60 21.44
CA ALA A 143 -3.77 27.00 20.19
C ALA A 143 -4.56 25.70 20.00
N ARG A 144 -5.26 25.56 18.87
CA ARG A 144 -5.97 24.32 18.55
C ARG A 144 -4.95 23.27 18.15
N GLU A 145 -5.13 22.04 18.63
CA GLU A 145 -4.36 20.89 18.15
C GLU A 145 -4.32 20.84 16.63
N ILE A 146 -3.17 20.46 16.09
CA ILE A 146 -3.01 20.29 14.65
C ILE A 146 -3.62 18.95 14.30
N ARG A 147 -4.51 18.92 13.32
CA ARG A 147 -5.22 17.70 12.92
C ARG A 147 -5.08 17.47 11.42
N PHE A 148 -4.84 16.23 11.05
CA PHE A 148 -4.94 15.77 9.67
C PHE A 148 -6.10 14.79 9.55
N LYS A 149 -7.10 15.18 8.76
CA LYS A 149 -8.18 14.29 8.33
C LYS A 149 -7.82 13.72 6.96
N PRO A 150 -7.40 12.44 6.87
CA PRO A 150 -7.15 11.80 5.58
C PRO A 150 -8.43 11.71 4.75
N SER A 151 -8.27 11.63 3.43
CA SER A 151 -9.37 11.35 2.50
C SER A 151 -9.57 9.86 2.24
N GLY A 152 -8.59 9.03 2.62
CA GLY A 152 -8.68 7.58 2.51
C GLY A 152 -9.53 7.00 3.65
N GLU A 153 -10.25 5.92 3.35
CA GLU A 153 -11.23 5.33 4.27
C GLU A 153 -10.58 4.65 5.48
N SER A 154 -9.43 3.99 5.28
CA SER A 154 -8.77 3.18 6.32
C SER A 154 -7.93 3.96 7.34
N LEU A 155 -7.61 5.22 7.06
CA LEU A 155 -6.65 5.97 7.87
C LEU A 155 -7.38 6.78 8.95
N PRO A 156 -6.96 6.69 10.23
CA PRO A 156 -7.57 7.47 11.29
C PRO A 156 -7.19 8.95 11.19
N VAL A 157 -8.01 9.80 11.80
CA VAL A 157 -7.66 11.22 12.00
C VAL A 157 -6.49 11.28 12.98
N THR A 158 -5.37 11.87 12.55
CA THR A 158 -4.19 12.03 13.40
C THR A 158 -4.12 13.45 13.94
N THR A 159 -3.78 13.57 15.22
CA THR A 159 -3.61 14.86 15.89
C THR A 159 -2.18 15.01 16.43
N TRP A 160 -1.72 16.26 16.52
CA TRP A 160 -0.44 16.61 17.09
C TRP A 160 -0.59 17.83 17.99
N SER A 161 0.15 17.83 19.11
CA SER A 161 0.28 19.00 19.98
C SER A 161 0.94 20.16 19.22
N THR A 162 0.46 21.38 19.48
CA THR A 162 1.03 22.60 18.89
C THR A 162 2.39 23.00 19.44
N ASP A 163 2.83 22.36 20.52
CA ASP A 163 4.16 22.59 21.08
C ASP A 163 5.20 21.77 20.32
N ASP A 164 4.85 20.55 19.95
CA ASP A 164 5.73 19.61 19.25
C ASP A 164 5.62 19.70 17.73
N ALA A 165 4.51 20.22 17.18
CA ALA A 165 4.31 20.28 15.74
C ALA A 165 3.80 21.64 15.26
N PHE A 166 4.05 21.93 13.98
CA PHE A 166 3.52 23.10 13.31
C PHE A 166 3.17 22.82 11.86
N ILE A 167 2.18 23.57 11.35
CA ILE A 167 1.77 23.48 9.95
C ILE A 167 2.76 24.29 9.12
N ASN A 168 3.38 23.65 8.14
CA ASN A 168 4.22 24.32 7.15
C ASN A 168 3.52 24.37 5.79
N GLN A 169 3.84 25.36 4.98
CA GLN A 169 3.36 25.48 3.61
C GLN A 169 4.57 25.56 2.67
N PHE A 170 4.53 24.79 1.59
CA PHE A 170 5.56 24.78 0.56
C PHE A 170 4.91 24.91 -0.81
N GLU A 171 5.69 25.40 -1.75
CA GLU A 171 5.29 25.54 -3.14
C GLU A 171 5.92 24.41 -3.95
N THR A 172 5.18 23.92 -4.94
CA THR A 172 5.68 22.91 -5.87
C THR A 172 5.25 23.31 -7.26
N GLU A 173 6.22 23.55 -8.12
CA GLU A 173 6.01 23.81 -9.52
C GLU A 173 5.91 22.47 -10.28
N ASN A 174 4.95 22.37 -11.20
CA ASN A 174 4.88 21.23 -12.10
C ASN A 174 5.71 21.48 -13.36
N ARG A 175 5.83 20.47 -14.24
CA ARG A 175 6.58 20.60 -15.51
C ARG A 175 6.04 21.68 -16.46
N ASN A 176 4.83 22.17 -16.24
CA ASN A 176 4.17 23.18 -17.07
C ASN A 176 4.23 24.57 -16.42
N GLY A 177 5.09 24.78 -15.41
CA GLY A 177 5.24 26.05 -14.70
C GLY A 177 4.13 26.38 -13.70
N ARG A 178 3.16 25.48 -13.46
CA ARG A 178 2.05 25.73 -12.55
C ARG A 178 2.48 25.50 -11.11
N ILE A 179 2.46 26.56 -10.31
CA ILE A 179 2.77 26.53 -8.88
C ILE A 179 1.56 26.01 -8.08
N SER A 180 1.82 25.00 -7.25
CA SER A 180 0.86 24.44 -6.28
C SER A 180 1.33 24.75 -4.86
N LYS A 181 0.52 25.50 -4.11
CA LYS A 181 0.72 25.74 -2.67
C LYS A 181 0.17 24.56 -1.88
N ARG A 182 1.01 23.92 -1.07
CA ARG A 182 0.67 22.70 -0.33
C ARG A 182 1.03 22.84 1.13
N LYS A 183 0.20 22.27 2.00
CA LYS A 183 0.43 22.24 3.44
C LYS A 183 0.99 20.87 3.83
N THR A 184 1.87 20.87 4.82
CA THR A 184 2.36 19.67 5.52
C THR A 184 2.44 19.97 7.02
N ILE A 185 2.76 18.96 7.81
CA ILE A 185 2.96 19.08 9.25
C ILE A 185 4.43 18.73 9.52
N LEU A 186 5.11 19.59 10.25
CA LEU A 186 6.47 19.35 10.72
C LEU A 186 6.42 19.09 12.23
N VAL A 187 7.12 18.05 12.65
CA VAL A 187 7.25 17.62 14.05
C VAL A 187 8.67 17.91 14.52
N ARG A 188 8.80 18.59 15.66
CA ARG A 188 10.06 18.90 16.34
C ARG A 188 10.62 17.62 16.96
N GLN A 189 11.92 17.40 16.82
CA GLN A 189 12.59 16.27 17.46
C GLN A 189 13.08 16.66 18.85
N ALA A 190 12.91 15.76 19.83
CA ALA A 190 13.36 15.97 21.21
C ALA A 190 14.89 16.09 21.33
N SER A 191 15.65 15.41 20.46
CA SER A 191 17.11 15.27 20.54
C SER A 191 17.92 16.46 20.01
N GLY A 192 17.29 17.61 19.73
CA GLY A 192 18.03 18.82 19.36
C GLY A 192 17.13 19.96 18.91
N ARG A 193 17.41 21.16 19.47
CA ARG A 193 16.64 22.43 19.31
C ARG A 193 16.32 22.88 17.87
N ARG A 194 16.82 22.20 16.82
CA ARG A 194 16.68 22.62 15.41
C ARG A 194 16.34 21.52 14.40
N ARG A 195 16.14 20.25 14.80
CA ARG A 195 15.77 19.20 13.83
C ARG A 195 14.25 19.03 13.79
N VAL A 196 13.70 19.20 12.59
CA VAL A 196 12.28 18.97 12.28
C VAL A 196 12.16 17.83 11.27
N ARG A 197 11.17 16.96 11.46
CA ARG A 197 10.81 15.91 10.51
C ARG A 197 9.41 16.16 9.96
N GLU A 198 9.13 15.70 8.75
CA GLU A 198 7.76 15.67 8.26
C GLU A 198 6.95 14.66 9.07
N ALA A 199 5.70 15.01 9.38
CA ALA A 199 4.78 14.07 10.03
C ALA A 199 4.48 12.92 9.07
N GLU A 200 4.46 11.71 9.61
CA GLU A 200 4.19 10.48 8.91
C GLU A 200 2.99 9.78 9.55
N ILE A 201 2.23 9.05 8.73
CA ILE A 201 1.07 8.27 9.13
C ILE A 201 1.41 6.81 8.86
N ASP A 202 1.25 5.98 9.87
CA ASP A 202 1.38 4.55 9.71
C ASP A 202 0.19 4.01 8.91
N ILE A 203 0.51 3.16 7.95
CA ILE A 203 -0.46 2.52 7.07
C ILE A 203 -0.36 0.99 7.12
N TYR A 204 0.58 0.46 7.91
CA TYR A 204 0.98 -0.93 7.82
C TYR A 204 -0.19 -1.88 8.10
N GLU A 205 -0.76 -1.79 9.30
CA GLU A 205 -1.85 -2.66 9.75
C GLU A 205 -3.10 -2.51 8.88
N ALA A 206 -3.51 -1.25 8.65
CA ALA A 206 -4.69 -0.92 7.86
C ALA A 206 -4.62 -1.50 6.43
N MET A 207 -3.45 -1.40 5.78
CA MET A 207 -3.28 -1.91 4.42
C MET A 207 -3.00 -3.41 4.38
N LEU A 208 -2.29 -3.97 5.38
CA LEU A 208 -2.04 -5.41 5.45
C LEU A 208 -3.37 -6.16 5.53
N ASN A 209 -4.23 -5.81 6.49
CA ASN A 209 -5.54 -6.43 6.67
C ASN A 209 -6.38 -6.30 5.39
N ARG A 210 -6.37 -5.11 4.76
CA ARG A 210 -7.11 -4.90 3.51
C ARG A 210 -6.60 -5.78 2.36
N ILE A 211 -5.30 -5.95 2.21
CA ILE A 211 -4.73 -6.78 1.15
C ILE A 211 -5.09 -8.25 1.40
N GLU A 212 -5.01 -8.70 2.66
CA GLU A 212 -5.40 -10.05 3.07
C GLU A 212 -6.88 -10.33 2.75
N ASP A 213 -7.78 -9.38 3.04
CA ASP A 213 -9.22 -9.58 2.87
C ASP A 213 -9.72 -9.42 1.42
N PHE A 214 -9.04 -8.63 0.57
CA PHE A 214 -9.58 -8.25 -0.75
C PHE A 214 -8.70 -8.63 -1.94
N VAL A 215 -7.41 -8.90 -1.73
CA VAL A 215 -6.50 -9.25 -2.83
C VAL A 215 -6.27 -10.75 -2.87
N PHE A 216 -6.00 -11.38 -1.73
CA PHE A 216 -5.61 -12.80 -1.69
C PHE A 216 -6.72 -13.85 -1.77
N PRO A 217 -7.98 -13.61 -1.38
CA PRO A 217 -8.99 -14.69 -1.42
C PRO A 217 -9.21 -15.26 -2.82
N ASP A 218 -9.08 -14.42 -3.86
CA ASP A 218 -9.27 -14.86 -5.25
C ASP A 218 -7.96 -15.30 -5.93
N ALA A 219 -6.82 -15.24 -5.23
CA ALA A 219 -5.51 -15.40 -5.85
C ALA A 219 -5.30 -16.81 -6.40
N GLU A 220 -5.60 -17.83 -5.60
CA GLU A 220 -5.47 -19.24 -5.97
C GLU A 220 -6.38 -19.61 -7.15
N ALA A 221 -7.68 -19.35 -7.01
CA ALA A 221 -8.66 -19.61 -8.07
C ALA A 221 -8.29 -18.92 -9.39
N LEU A 222 -7.74 -17.71 -9.32
CA LEU A 222 -7.28 -16.99 -10.51
C LEU A 222 -6.03 -17.65 -11.14
N ILE A 223 -5.08 -18.13 -10.33
CA ILE A 223 -3.88 -18.83 -10.81
C ILE A 223 -4.30 -20.12 -11.51
N LEU A 224 -5.11 -20.95 -10.85
CA LEU A 224 -5.54 -22.25 -11.37
C LEU A 224 -6.36 -22.11 -12.66
N LYS A 225 -7.28 -21.14 -12.71
CA LYS A 225 -8.03 -20.82 -13.93
C LYS A 225 -7.11 -20.43 -15.09
N ASN A 226 -6.13 -19.56 -14.83
CA ASN A 226 -5.17 -19.15 -15.85
C ASN A 226 -4.27 -20.31 -16.30
N PHE A 227 -3.91 -21.20 -15.37
CA PHE A 227 -3.10 -22.38 -15.64
C PHE A 227 -3.85 -23.40 -16.51
N GLU A 228 -5.08 -23.76 -16.16
CA GLU A 228 -5.90 -24.68 -16.95
C GLU A 228 -6.06 -24.16 -18.39
N HIS A 229 -6.37 -22.87 -18.55
CA HIS A 229 -6.53 -22.26 -19.87
C HIS A 229 -5.24 -22.29 -20.70
N GLU A 230 -4.10 -21.92 -20.08
CA GLU A 230 -2.81 -21.87 -20.77
C GLU A 230 -2.27 -23.26 -21.11
N LEU A 231 -2.44 -24.25 -20.20
CA LEU A 231 -2.05 -25.64 -20.44
C LEU A 231 -2.89 -26.24 -21.56
N LYS A 232 -4.21 -26.08 -21.52
CA LYS A 232 -5.12 -26.54 -22.58
C LYS A 232 -4.74 -25.97 -23.93
N PHE A 233 -4.43 -24.67 -23.99
CA PHE A 233 -4.01 -24.02 -25.23
C PHE A 233 -2.70 -24.60 -25.77
N ARG A 234 -1.69 -24.83 -24.92
CA ARG A 234 -0.39 -25.38 -25.32
C ARG A 234 -0.48 -26.82 -25.80
N VAL A 235 -1.22 -27.66 -25.07
CA VAL A 235 -1.48 -29.06 -25.45
C VAL A 235 -2.20 -29.11 -26.80
N PHE A 236 -3.28 -28.33 -26.96
CA PHE A 236 -4.05 -28.30 -28.20
C PHE A 236 -3.23 -27.81 -29.41
N LYS A 237 -2.33 -26.84 -29.20
CA LYS A 237 -1.49 -26.27 -30.28
C LYS A 237 -0.15 -26.99 -30.46
N GLY A 238 0.18 -27.99 -29.64
CA GLY A 238 1.49 -28.64 -29.65
C GLY A 238 2.66 -27.69 -29.38
N LEU A 239 2.41 -26.59 -28.65
CA LEU A 239 3.45 -25.59 -28.35
C LEU A 239 4.32 -26.09 -27.21
N GLU A 240 5.64 -26.13 -27.38
CA GLU A 240 6.56 -26.44 -26.28
C GLU A 240 6.81 -25.29 -25.32
#